data_AF-A0A9D3AX44-F1
#
_entry.id   AF-A0A9D3AX44-F1
#
_cell.length_a   1.000
_cell.length_b   1.000
_cell.length_c   1.000
_cell.angle_alpha   90.00
_cell.angle_beta   90.00
_cell.angle_gamma   90.00
#
_symmetry.space_group_name_H-M   'P 1'
#
loop_
_entity.id
_entity.type
_entity.pdbx_description
1 polymer ?
#
loop_
_entity_poly.entity_id
_entity_poly.type
_entity_poly.pdbx_seq_one_letter_code
_entity_poly.pdbx_strand_id
1 'polypeptide(L)' 'MQTKLVRIAEIAKENPKEQFTSLYHFLNEELLTQCNRELDGNKATGVDQVTKAAYEENLELNIKVDGKHCRN' A
#
# COMPACT_ATOMS: atom_id res chain seq x y z
N MET A 1 -0.63 7.71 -19.11
CA MET A 1 -1.84 7.64 -18.27
C MET A 1 -1.41 7.94 -16.84
N GLN A 2 -1.90 9.02 -16.24
CA GLN A 2 -1.51 9.40 -14.87
C GLN A 2 -2.34 8.57 -13.88
N THR A 3 -1.70 7.89 -12.92
CA THR A 3 -2.42 7.11 -11.91
C THR A 3 -2.90 8.03 -10.78
N LYS A 4 -3.94 7.62 -10.07
CA LYS A 4 -4.48 8.36 -8.91
C LYS A 4 -3.43 8.60 -7.83
N LEU A 5 -2.49 7.67 -7.65
CA LEU A 5 -1.37 7.82 -6.70
C LEU A 5 -0.32 8.83 -7.15
N VAL A 6 0.00 8.89 -8.44
CA VAL A 6 0.90 9.93 -8.98
C VAL A 6 0.34 11.31 -8.68
N ARG A 7 -0.98 11.49 -8.84
CA ARG A 7 -1.65 12.75 -8.49
C ARG A 7 -1.59 13.06 -6.99
N ILE A 8 -1.77 12.07 -6.12
CA ILE A 8 -1.62 12.25 -4.66
C ILE A 8 -0.19 12.68 -4.31
N ALA A 9 0.82 12.04 -4.91
CA ALA A 9 2.22 12.38 -4.69
C ALA A 9 2.57 13.80 -5.15
N GLU A 10 2.02 14.24 -6.29
CA GLU A 10 2.15 15.62 -6.77
C GLU A 10 1.55 16.62 -5.77
N ILE A 11 0.30 16.40 -5.34
CA ILE A 11 -0.38 17.27 -4.38
C ILE A 11 0.38 17.32 -3.06
N ALA A 12 0.85 16.17 -2.54
CA ALA A 12 1.63 16.10 -1.31
C ALA A 12 2.96 16.88 -1.41
N LYS A 13 3.58 16.89 -2.60
CA LYS A 13 4.81 17.65 -2.87
C LYS A 13 4.55 19.14 -2.98
N GLU A 14 3.48 19.55 -3.67
CA GLU A 14 3.12 20.96 -3.88
C GLU A 14 2.55 21.60 -2.61
N ASN A 15 1.78 20.85 -1.83
CA ASN A 15 1.12 21.31 -0.61
C ASN A 15 1.41 20.37 0.58
N PRO A 16 2.58 20.48 1.24
CA PRO A 16 2.99 19.57 2.31
C PRO A 16 2.09 19.58 3.56
N LYS A 17 1.23 20.59 3.69
CA LYS A 17 0.25 20.73 4.79
C LYS A 17 -1.14 20.17 4.44
N GLU A 18 -1.33 19.72 3.21
CA GLU A 18 -2.60 19.14 2.75
C GLU A 18 -2.89 17.83 3.49
N GLN A 19 -4.14 17.64 3.90
CA GLN A 19 -4.57 16.44 4.61
C GLN A 19 -5.50 15.63 3.72
N PHE A 20 -5.03 14.46 3.28
CA PHE A 20 -5.86 13.52 2.54
C PHE A 20 -6.83 12.82 3.50
N THR A 21 -8.10 13.17 3.41
CA THR A 21 -9.15 12.66 4.32
C THR A 21 -9.66 11.27 3.94
N SER A 22 -9.45 10.82 2.70
CA SER A 22 -9.78 9.47 2.25
C SER A 22 -8.81 9.00 1.18
N LEU A 23 -7.84 8.18 1.59
CA LEU A 23 -7.00 7.38 0.69
C LEU A 23 -7.57 6.00 0.43
N TYR A 24 -8.63 5.67 1.17
CA TYR A 24 -9.09 4.33 1.35
C TYR A 24 -9.57 3.69 0.03
N HIS A 25 -10.33 4.42 -0.78
CA HIS A 25 -10.84 3.95 -2.07
C HIS A 25 -9.75 3.70 -3.13
N PHE A 26 -8.51 4.10 -2.86
CA PHE A 26 -7.37 3.83 -3.74
C PHE A 26 -6.68 2.50 -3.41
N LEU A 27 -6.90 1.97 -2.20
CA LEU A 27 -6.35 0.69 -1.77
C LEU A 27 -7.20 -0.44 -2.33
N ASN A 28 -6.58 -1.29 -3.15
CA ASN A 28 -7.21 -2.48 -3.72
C ASN A 28 -6.16 -3.59 -3.90
N GLU A 29 -6.64 -4.79 -4.21
CA GLU A 29 -5.79 -5.99 -4.30
C GLU A 29 -4.69 -5.85 -5.36
N GLU A 30 -4.99 -5.24 -6.51
CA GLU A 30 -4.04 -5.01 -7.59
C GLU A 30 -2.90 -4.09 -7.14
N LEU A 31 -3.25 -2.95 -6.52
CA LEU A 31 -2.29 -1.99 -6.02
C LEU A 31 -1.41 -2.60 -4.93
N LEU A 32 -2.00 -3.26 -3.94
CA LEU A 32 -1.25 -3.87 -2.84
C LEU A 32 -0.29 -4.96 -3.37
N THR A 33 -0.71 -5.73 -4.38
CA THR A 33 0.14 -6.72 -5.04
C THR A 33 1.32 -6.06 -5.76
N GLN A 34 1.08 -4.95 -6.46
CA GLN A 34 2.15 -4.19 -7.10
C GLN A 34 3.14 -3.63 -6.06
N CYS A 35 2.64 -3.05 -4.97
CA CYS A 35 3.50 -2.56 -3.89
C CYS A 35 4.35 -3.67 -3.27
N ASN A 36 3.79 -4.86 -3.03
CA ASN A 36 4.58 -6.00 -2.52
C ASN A 36 5.73 -6.37 -3.47
N ARG A 37 5.50 -6.34 -4.79
CA ARG A 37 6.53 -6.62 -5.80
C ARG A 37 7.64 -5.56 -5.79
N GLU A 38 7.27 -4.28 -5.72
CA GLU A 38 8.20 -3.14 -5.72
C GLU A 38 8.98 -2.98 -4.41
N LEU A 39 8.47 -3.52 -3.30
CA LEU A 39 9.11 -3.44 -2.00
C LEU A 39 10.44 -4.23 -1.99
N ASP A 40 11.53 -3.59 -1.60
CA ASP A 40 12.82 -4.28 -1.44
C ASP A 40 12.73 -5.33 -0.31
N GLY A 41 13.24 -6.54 -0.56
CA GLY A 41 13.26 -7.64 0.40
C GLY A 41 14.08 -7.36 1.67
N ASN A 42 14.97 -6.37 1.63
CA ASN A 42 15.80 -5.97 2.78
C ASN A 42 15.18 -4.83 3.61
N LYS A 43 13.91 -4.46 3.37
CA LYS A 43 13.22 -3.47 4.21
C LYS A 43 13.04 -3.98 5.63
N ALA A 44 13.15 -3.06 6.59
CA ALA A 44 12.90 -3.34 8.00
C ALA A 44 11.47 -3.86 8.19
N THR A 45 11.31 -4.84 9.08
CA THR A 45 10.01 -5.39 9.43
C THR A 45 9.17 -4.37 10.22
N GLY A 46 7.85 -4.50 10.12
CA GLY A 46 6.91 -3.70 10.90
C GLY A 46 6.88 -4.10 12.39
N VAL A 47 5.90 -3.54 13.11
CA VAL A 47 5.66 -3.83 14.54
C VAL A 47 5.29 -5.30 14.77
N ASP A 48 4.66 -5.93 13.79
CA ASP A 48 4.30 -7.35 13.76
C ASP A 48 5.49 -8.29 13.46
N GLN A 49 6.66 -7.73 13.12
CA GLN A 49 7.89 -8.45 12.77
C GLN A 49 7.74 -9.40 11.58
N VAL A 50 6.73 -9.20 10.72
CA VAL A 50 6.55 -10.03 9.52
C VAL A 50 7.54 -9.57 8.45
N THR A 51 8.33 -10.53 7.93
CA THR A 51 9.24 -10.28 6.81
C THR A 51 8.50 -10.31 5.48
N LYS A 52 9.04 -9.65 4.45
CA LYS A 52 8.47 -9.74 3.10
C LYS A 52 8.33 -11.19 2.63
N ALA A 53 9.35 -12.02 2.87
CA ALA A 53 9.32 -13.43 2.49
C ALA A 53 8.16 -14.19 3.17
N ALA A 54 7.99 -14.01 4.48
CA ALA A 54 6.89 -14.62 5.22
C ALA A 54 5.51 -14.12 4.75
N TYR A 55 5.39 -12.82 4.46
CA TYR A 55 4.17 -12.24 3.92
C TYR A 55 3.83 -12.81 2.53
N GLU A 56 4.84 -13.07 1.71
CA GLU A 56 4.70 -13.55 0.33
C GLU A 56 4.24 -15.03 0.24
N GLU A 57 4.46 -15.84 1.29
CA GLU A 57 3.99 -17.24 1.34
C GLU A 57 2.47 -17.38 1.13
N ASN A 58 1.69 -16.42 1.62
CA ASN A 58 0.24 -16.40 1.50
C ASN A 58 -0.27 -15.10 0.88
N LEU A 59 0.46 -14.58 -0.12
CA LEU A 59 0.24 -13.25 -0.69
C LEU A 59 -1.23 -12.98 -1.05
N GLU A 60 -1.89 -13.88 -1.78
CA GLU A 60 -3.28 -13.65 -2.21
C GLU A 60 -4.27 -13.52 -1.03
N LEU A 61 -4.10 -14.35 0.00
CA LEU A 61 -4.95 -14.31 1.19
C LEU A 61 -4.68 -13.04 2.00
N ASN A 62 -3.41 -12.71 2.22
CA ASN A 62 -3.01 -11.52 2.97
C ASN A 62 -3.57 -10.25 2.30
N ILE A 63 -3.40 -10.13 0.98
CA ILE A 63 -3.90 -9.00 0.19
C ILE A 63 -5.44 -8.90 0.23
N LYS A 64 -6.15 -10.03 0.17
CA LYS A 64 -7.62 -10.06 0.31
C LYS A 64 -8.09 -9.64 1.70
N VAL A 65 -7.37 -10.03 2.75
CA VAL A 65 -7.71 -9.66 4.13
C VAL A 65 -7.43 -8.17 4.34
N ASP A 66 -6.26 -7.69 3.93
CA ASP A 66 -5.84 -6.29 4.08
C ASP A 66 -6.73 -5.35 3.28
N GLY A 67 -7.03 -5.69 2.03
CA GLY A 67 -7.95 -4.93 1.19
C GLY A 67 -9.38 -4.92 1.70
N LYS A 68 -9.78 -5.85 2.58
CA LYS A 68 -11.09 -5.81 3.27
C LYS A 68 -11.05 -4.97 4.55
N HIS A 69 -9.93 -5.00 5.28
CA HIS A 69 -9.79 -4.30 6.56
C HIS A 69 -9.69 -2.80 6.38
N CYS A 70 -8.82 -2.36 5.49
CA CYS A 70 -8.99 -1.07 4.89
C CYS A 70 -10.23 -1.25 4.01
N ARG A 71 -11.47 -0.99 4.41
CA ARG A 71 -12.72 -0.91 3.58
C ARG A 71 -13.93 -0.57 4.43
N ASN A 72 -13.81 -0.92 5.70
CA ASN A 72 -14.70 -0.53 6.78
C ASN A 72 -14.22 0.74 7.49
#